data_AF-A0A2P8G4U1-F1
#
_entry.id   AF-A0A2P8G4U1-F1
#
_cell.length_a   1.000
_cell.length_b   1.000
_cell.length_c   1.000
_cell.angle_alpha   90.00
_cell.angle_beta   90.00
_cell.angle_gamma   90.00
#
_symmetry.space_group_name_H-M   'P 1'
#
loop_
_entity.id
_entity.type
_entity.pdbx_description
1 polymer ?
#
loop_
_entity_poly.entity_id
_entity_poly.type
_entity_poly.pdbx_seq_one_letter_code
_entity_poly.pdbx_strand_id
1 'polypeptide(L)' 'MEDFVIVVNRIEELQLTQDRQELELIFEKAKRTIVGGMDVILMRESSNGSREKFQTFSNEHDFEEYRKQVFRFL' A
#
# COMPACT_ATOMS: atom_id res chain seq x y z
N MET A 1 -10.37 -16.07 1.80
CA MET A 1 -9.95 -14.85 1.08
C MET A 1 -9.22 -14.02 2.10
N GLU A 2 -7.96 -13.67 1.82
CA GLU A 2 -7.04 -13.05 2.79
C GLU A 2 -6.87 -11.57 2.45
N ASP A 3 -6.85 -10.72 3.48
CA ASP A 3 -6.57 -9.29 3.33
C ASP A 3 -5.22 -9.06 2.66
N PHE A 4 -5.10 -7.99 1.89
CA PHE A 4 -3.85 -7.67 1.20
C PHE A 4 -3.00 -6.74 2.05
N VAL A 5 -1.81 -7.20 2.42
CA VAL A 5 -0.86 -6.43 3.22
C VAL A 5 0.12 -5.68 2.32
N ILE A 6 0.26 -4.38 2.56
CA ILE A 6 1.33 -3.55 1.99
C ILE A 6 2.27 -3.12 3.12
N VAL A 7 3.57 -3.35 2.95
CA VAL A 7 4.59 -2.82 3.87
C VAL A 7 4.93 -1.38 3.47
N VAL A 8 4.67 -0.43 4.35
CA VAL A 8 4.86 1.02 4.07
C VAL A 8 6.32 1.33 3.75
N ASN A 9 7.27 0.72 4.47
CA ASN A 9 8.70 0.90 4.23
C ASN A 9 9.10 0.52 2.79
N ARG A 10 8.43 -0.48 2.21
CA ARG A 10 8.68 -0.88 0.82
C ARG A 10 8.18 0.18 -0.16
N ILE A 11 7.03 0.81 0.11
CA ILE A 11 6.52 1.92 -0.71
C ILE A 11 7.48 3.10 -0.65
N GLU A 12 7.96 3.45 0.55
CA GLU A 12 8.93 4.53 0.75
C GLU A 12 10.25 4.25 -0.01
N GLU A 13 10.77 3.02 0.04
CA GLU A 13 11.97 2.61 -0.73
C GLU A 13 11.76 2.78 -2.25
N LEU A 14 10.63 2.30 -2.78
CA LEU A 14 10.32 2.41 -4.20
C LEU A 14 10.13 3.87 -4.65
N GLN A 15 9.61 4.73 -3.76
CA GLN A 15 9.56 6.17 -4.03
C GLN A 15 10.96 6.78 -4.13
N LEU A 16 11.87 6.39 -3.24
CA LEU A 16 13.26 6.87 -3.25
C LEU A 16 14.01 6.41 -4.51
N THR A 17 13.78 5.18 -4.98
CA THR A 17 14.39 4.65 -6.21
C THR A 17 13.64 5.04 -7.49
N GLN A 18 12.53 5.76 -7.36
CA GLN A 18 11.62 6.14 -8.44
C GLN A 18 11.10 4.95 -9.26
N ASP A 19 10.96 3.78 -8.63
CA ASP A 19 10.44 2.58 -9.27
C ASP A 19 8.91 2.61 -9.36
N ARG A 20 8.45 3.40 -10.33
CA ARG A 20 7.03 3.59 -10.61
C ARG A 20 6.34 2.29 -11.03
N GLN A 21 7.03 1.42 -11.78
CA GLN A 21 6.43 0.19 -12.31
C GLN A 21 6.04 -0.75 -11.17
N GLU A 22 6.94 -0.97 -10.22
CA GLU A 22 6.66 -1.84 -9.09
C GLU A 22 5.57 -1.27 -8.17
N LEU A 23 5.56 0.06 -7.98
CA LEU A 23 4.47 0.74 -7.26
C LEU A 23 3.11 0.53 -7.94
N GLU A 24 3.04 0.68 -9.26
CA GLU A 24 1.80 0.45 -10.01
C GLU A 24 1.32 -1.00 -9.86
N LEU A 25 2.21 -1.99 -9.90
CA LEU A 25 1.87 -3.39 -9.68
C LEU A 25 1.29 -3.66 -8.28
N ILE A 26 1.91 -3.09 -7.24
CA ILE A 26 1.44 -3.24 -5.86
C ILE A 26 0.04 -2.62 -5.72
N PHE A 27 -0.15 -1.41 -6.23
CA PHE A 27 -1.42 -0.70 -6.08
C PHE A 27 -2.54 -1.30 -6.93
N GLU A 28 -2.24 -1.84 -8.12
CA GLU A 28 -3.20 -2.59 -8.93
C GLU A 28 -3.70 -3.84 -8.20
N LYS A 29 -2.81 -4.58 -7.54
CA LYS A 29 -3.19 -5.76 -6.77
C LYS A 29 -4.06 -5.37 -5.58
N ALA A 30 -3.69 -4.33 -4.84
CA ALA A 30 -4.46 -3.81 -3.72
C ALA A 30 -5.85 -3.32 -4.13
N LYS A 31 -5.95 -2.61 -5.27
CA LYS A 31 -7.24 -2.18 -5.82
C LYS A 31 -8.16 -3.37 -6.10
N ARG A 32 -7.64 -4.42 -6.74
CA ARG A 32 -8.41 -5.65 -7.01
C ARG A 32 -8.90 -6.32 -5.73
N THR A 33 -8.10 -6.28 -4.66
CA THR A 33 -8.50 -6.79 -3.34
C THR A 33 -9.71 -6.03 -2.80
N ILE A 34 -9.68 -4.69 -2.84
CA ILE A 34 -10.78 -3.84 -2.37
C ILE A 34 -12.05 -4.05 -3.21
N VAL A 35 -11.91 -4.12 -4.54
CA VAL A 35 -13.05 -4.40 -5.45
C VAL A 35 -13.64 -5.79 -5.17
N GLY A 36 -12.81 -6.75 -4.73
CA GLY A 36 -13.25 -8.07 -4.27
C GLY A 36 -13.94 -8.09 -2.90
N GLY A 37 -14.09 -6.94 -2.24
CA GLY A 37 -14.73 -6.82 -0.93
C GLY A 37 -13.82 -7.17 0.26
N MET A 38 -12.50 -7.18 0.05
CA MET A 38 -11.50 -7.43 1.09
C MET A 38 -10.76 -6.15 1.47
N ASP A 39 -10.10 -6.17 2.63
CA ASP A 39 -9.35 -5.01 3.11
C ASP A 39 -7.91 -4.99 2.60
N VAL A 40 -7.38 -3.78 2.42
CA VAL A 40 -5.94 -3.54 2.26
C VAL A 40 -5.38 -2.99 3.56
N ILE A 41 -4.37 -3.66 4.12
CA ILE A 41 -3.77 -3.31 5.40
C ILE A 41 -2.36 -2.78 5.14
N LEU A 42 -2.13 -1.51 5.49
CA LEU A 42 -0.80 -0.94 5.56
C LEU A 42 -0.14 -1.37 6.89
N MET A 43 1.02 -2.01 6.79
CA MET A 43 1.86 -2.32 7.94
C MET A 43 3.19 -1.56 7.84
N ARG A 44 3.66 -1.04 8.96
CA ARG A 44 4.99 -0.47 9.07
C ARG A 44 5.88 -1.45 9.84
N GLU A 45 7.06 -1.69 9.29
CA GLU A 45 8.12 -2.45 9.94
C GLU A 45 9.07 -1.47 10.64
N SER A 46 9.20 -1.66 11.95
CA SER A 46 10.16 -0.95 12.79
C SER A 46 11.53 -1.64 12.72
N SER A 47 12.60 -0.91 12.99
CA SER A 47 13.99 -1.42 12.90
C SER A 47 14.30 -2.58 13.86
N ASN A 48 13.44 -2.81 14.86
CA ASN A 48 13.50 -3.95 15.77
C ASN A 48 12.77 -5.20 15.25
N GLY A 49 12.22 -5.17 14.04
CA GLY A 49 11.45 -6.25 13.42
C GLY A 49 9.97 -6.28 13.83
N SER A 50 9.50 -5.35 14.66
CA SER A 50 8.08 -5.25 15.00
C SER A 50 7.27 -4.75 13.80
N ARG A 51 6.16 -5.43 13.52
CA ARG A 51 5.17 -5.01 12.53
C ARG A 51 3.99 -4.37 13.23
N GLU A 52 3.71 -3.14 12.87
CA GLU A 52 2.57 -2.41 13.41
C GLU A 52 1.60 -2.07 12.28
N LYS A 53 0.31 -2.32 12.52
CA LYS A 53 -0.75 -1.90 11.61
C LYS A 53 -0.79 -0.37 11.61
N PHE A 54 -0.53 0.21 10.45
CA PHE A 54 -0.52 1.64 10.25
C PHE A 54 -1.90 2.16 9.82
N GLN A 55 -2.52 1.51 8.83
CA GLN A 55 -3.81 1.92 8.29
C GLN A 55 -4.52 0.72 7.63
N THR A 56 -5.85 0.80 7.48
CA THR A 56 -6.63 -0.12 6.66
C THR A 56 -7.52 0.65 5.70
N PHE A 57 -7.64 0.14 4.47
CA PHE A 57 -8.58 0.61 3.47
C PHE A 57 -9.58 -0.48 3.17
N SER A 58 -10.86 -0.18 3.39
CA SER A 58 -12.00 -1.05 3.08
C SER A 58 -12.85 -0.52 1.92
N ASN A 59 -12.44 0.60 1.30
CA ASN A 59 -13.14 1.20 0.18
C ASN A 59 -12.15 1.77 -0.84
N GLU A 60 -12.60 1.84 -2.10
CA GLU A 60 -11.75 2.26 -3.22
C GLU A 60 -11.36 3.75 -3.13
N HIS A 61 -12.25 4.60 -2.62
CA HIS A 61 -12.03 6.04 -2.59
C HIS A 61 -10.82 6.42 -1.74
N ASP A 62 -10.80 5.97 -0.48
CA ASP A 62 -9.71 6.28 0.45
C ASP A 62 -8.38 5.70 -0.04
N PHE A 63 -8.43 4.51 -0.64
CA PHE A 63 -7.26 3.86 -1.19
C PHE A 63 -6.69 4.61 -2.41
N GLU A 64 -7.53 5.09 -3.33
CA GLU A 64 -7.08 5.89 -4.48
C GLU A 64 -6.50 7.24 -4.04
N GLU A 65 -7.03 7.86 -2.98
CA GLU A 65 -6.43 9.08 -2.43
C GLU A 65 -5.03 8.80 -1.87
N TYR A 66 -4.84 7.70 -1.14
CA TYR A 66 -3.50 7.28 -0.69
C TYR A 66 -2.55 7.04 -1.86
N ARG A 67 -3.00 6.31 -2.88
CA ARG A 67 -2.24 6.06 -4.11
C ARG A 67 -1.79 7.36 -4.77
N LYS A 68 -2.69 8.34 -4.93
CA LYS A 68 -2.36 9.66 -5.51
C LYS A 68 -1.32 10.39 -4.67
N GLN A 69 -1.40 10.32 -3.34
CA GLN A 69 -0.42 10.95 -2.45
C GLN A 69 0.97 10.33 -2.63
N VAL A 70 1.07 9.01 -2.76
CA VAL A 70 2.34 8.31 -3.02
C VAL A 70 2.94 8.75 -4.36
N PHE A 71 2.15 8.75 -5.44
CA PHE A 71 2.65 9.15 -6.75
C PHE A 71 2.89 10.66 -6.90
N ARG A 72 2.39 11.50 -6.00
CA ARG A 72 2.62 12.95 -6.05
C ARG A 72 4.09 13.32 -5.84
N PHE A 73 4.84 12.48 -5.13
CA PHE A 73 6.24 12.72 -4.78
C PHE A 73 7.22 11.99 -5.72
N LEU A 74 6.72 11.48 -6.86
CA LEU A 74 7.49 10.79 -7.91
C LEU A 74 7.53 11.62 -9.19
#